data_AF-A0A8H8UB10-F1
#
_entry.id   AF-A0A8H8UB10-F1
#
_cell.length_a   1.000
_cell.length_b   1.000
_cell.length_c   1.000
_cell.angle_alpha   90.00
_cell.angle_beta   90.00
_cell.angle_gamma   90.00
#
_symmetry.space_group_name_H-M   'P 1'
#
loop_
_entity.id
_entity.type
_entity.pdbx_description
1 polymer ?
#
loop_
_entity_poly.entity_id
_entity_poly.type
_entity_poly.pdbx_seq_one_letter_code
_entity_poly.pdbx_strand_id
1 'polypeptide(L)'
;MADYDQRPRGGRGGGYNNRKRRYRDEEDYDRRPQRRRYEEPLPVKVRKQLLAIAESPLKPVEEEVGVIAKTVCDNYEDVELRNSFCELVVQLVVEQPFKTPFVAAVVLVVNTLKSEIAADVLARAAQKANEGIRRGEWREVKLLMKFLGALQGLLEGDGIFSVLQDLLTKAVDLQTENNEETIGPELVKIILFTIPYIMASSATDVQEKANSLLENTDIIASEPHVLQSLVDPYPGNGTDEVTAPNGVLSLLQKQLQNEATSGWKLVCLPRPWKVLLESDQVDPLALAPKHTLPAIVIPEVVNAGPRALFPELYFSVYANQDIETVPSMANIASCLFRDALVDTINILDYNRNATSRFLIDIDCYFSPGTFVKRATPFDRLRDLAEGKSTWKPEDVAVDAVFSQLFQLPIPEHKLVYYHSLLTESCKLAPAAIAPSLGRAIRFLYRNVDSMDLELSYRLMDWFSHHLSNFGFTWKWTEWIDDVELPAINPKKAFIEGALDKEIRLSFAQRIKNTLPEPYQQLIAKEKEKDTPDFKYDND
;
A
#
# COMPACT_ATOMS: atom_id res chain seq x y z
N MET A 1 58.23 2.41 19.35
CA MET A 1 57.80 2.77 20.72
C MET A 1 56.37 2.26 20.85
N ALA A 2 56.22 0.98 21.19
CA ALA A 2 56.15 0.43 22.57
C ALA A 2 54.80 0.81 23.22
N ASP A 3 53.93 -0.08 23.67
CA ASP A 3 54.07 -1.51 23.94
C ASP A 3 52.72 -2.25 23.83
N TYR A 4 52.84 -3.52 23.50
CA TYR A 4 51.83 -4.59 23.60
C TYR A 4 51.51 -4.89 25.07
N ASP A 5 50.30 -5.39 25.36
CA ASP A 5 50.27 -6.62 26.16
C ASP A 5 49.06 -7.52 25.88
N GLN A 6 49.40 -8.76 25.57
CA GLN A 6 48.54 -9.89 25.25
C GLN A 6 48.66 -10.92 26.39
N ARG A 7 47.52 -11.56 26.73
CA ARG A 7 47.41 -12.98 27.18
C ARG A 7 47.83 -13.27 28.65
N PRO A 8 47.40 -14.40 29.28
CA PRO A 8 47.18 -15.70 28.64
C PRO A 8 46.04 -16.63 29.12
N ARG A 9 45.77 -17.61 28.24
CA ARG A 9 45.17 -18.92 28.50
C ARG A 9 46.17 -19.84 29.24
N GLY A 10 45.68 -20.62 30.19
CA GLY A 10 46.30 -21.84 30.76
C GLY A 10 45.82 -22.06 32.20
N GLY A 11 45.40 -23.24 32.68
CA GLY A 11 45.48 -24.58 32.15
C GLY A 11 44.60 -25.59 32.92
N ARG A 12 44.71 -26.86 32.51
CA ARG A 12 44.04 -28.05 33.05
C ARG A 12 44.52 -28.41 34.46
N GLY A 13 43.64 -28.99 35.28
CA GLY A 13 44.02 -29.78 36.47
C GLY A 13 42.81 -30.31 37.23
N GLY A 14 42.56 -31.63 37.16
CA GLY A 14 41.53 -32.30 37.95
C GLY A 14 42.04 -32.77 39.32
N GLY A 15 41.10 -33.16 40.20
CA GLY A 15 41.40 -34.10 41.30
C GLY A 15 40.78 -33.79 42.68
N TYR A 16 39.77 -34.57 43.04
CA TYR A 16 39.53 -35.24 44.34
C TYR A 16 39.40 -34.46 45.68
N ASN A 17 38.21 -34.66 46.30
CA ASN A 17 37.91 -34.91 47.73
C ASN A 17 38.51 -34.01 48.84
N ASN A 18 37.67 -33.34 49.66
CA ASN A 18 37.06 -33.93 50.88
C ASN A 18 36.33 -32.89 51.77
N ARG A 19 35.10 -33.25 52.15
CA ARG A 19 34.46 -33.07 53.47
C ARG A 19 34.59 -31.74 54.22
N LYS A 20 33.47 -31.02 54.29
CA LYS A 20 32.89 -30.59 55.58
C LYS A 20 31.36 -30.74 55.54
N ARG A 21 30.89 -31.88 56.07
CA ARG A 21 29.50 -32.06 56.52
C ARG A 21 29.26 -31.09 57.69
N ARG A 22 28.35 -30.13 57.52
CA ARG A 22 27.59 -29.57 58.63
C ARG A 22 26.18 -30.15 58.52
N TYR A 23 25.85 -31.02 59.47
CA TYR A 23 24.47 -31.34 59.81
C TYR A 23 23.77 -30.03 60.18
N ARG A 24 22.70 -29.69 59.45
CA ARG A 24 21.65 -28.80 59.92
C ARG A 24 20.35 -29.18 59.21
N ASP A 25 19.58 -29.97 59.93
CA ASP A 25 18.12 -30.10 59.96
C ASP A 25 17.36 -29.94 58.64
N GLU A 26 16.87 -31.08 58.17
CA GLU A 26 15.74 -31.21 57.26
C GLU A 26 14.51 -30.56 57.90
N GLU A 27 14.21 -29.31 57.56
CA GLU A 27 12.87 -28.69 57.64
C GLU A 27 12.96 -27.22 57.22
N ASP A 28 13.24 -26.96 55.95
CA ASP A 28 12.86 -25.68 55.35
C ASP A 28 12.48 -25.92 53.89
N TYR A 29 11.17 -25.99 53.66
CA TYR A 29 10.60 -25.95 52.32
C TYR A 29 11.10 -24.66 51.65
N ASP A 30 12.02 -24.82 50.70
CA ASP A 30 12.50 -23.80 49.78
C ASP A 30 11.31 -23.30 48.93
N ARG A 31 10.43 -22.48 49.53
CA ARG A 31 9.44 -21.65 48.82
C ARG A 31 10.20 -20.51 48.16
N ARG A 32 11.03 -20.85 47.16
CA ARG A 32 11.38 -19.87 46.13
C ARG A 32 10.05 -19.41 45.52
N PRO A 33 9.71 -18.11 45.56
CA PRO A 33 8.57 -17.64 44.81
C PRO A 33 8.86 -17.97 43.35
N GLN A 34 8.18 -18.97 42.80
CA GLN A 34 8.06 -19.12 41.36
C GLN A 34 7.66 -17.74 40.86
N ARG A 35 8.51 -17.09 40.05
CA ARG A 35 8.11 -15.90 39.31
C ARG A 35 6.76 -16.23 38.71
N ARG A 36 5.69 -15.55 39.16
CA ARG A 36 4.36 -15.70 38.57
C ARG A 36 4.58 -15.59 37.06
N ARG A 37 4.25 -16.66 36.33
CA ARG A 37 4.29 -16.64 34.88
C ARG A 37 3.38 -15.48 34.49
N TYR A 38 3.95 -14.40 33.95
CA TYR A 38 3.15 -13.28 33.51
C TYR A 38 2.28 -13.80 32.36
N GLU A 39 1.02 -14.06 32.66
CA GLU A 39 0.01 -14.34 31.64
C GLU A 39 -0.46 -12.99 31.14
N GLU A 40 -0.20 -12.75 29.86
CA GLU A 40 -0.63 -11.53 29.19
C GLU A 40 -2.17 -11.45 29.22
N PRO A 41 -2.76 -10.29 29.57
CA PRO A 41 -4.21 -10.14 29.60
C PRO A 41 -4.84 -10.56 28.27
N LEU A 42 -6.00 -11.25 28.34
CA LEU A 42 -6.69 -11.76 27.15
C LEU A 42 -6.96 -10.68 26.09
N PRO A 43 -7.43 -9.45 26.43
CA PRO A 43 -7.60 -8.38 25.45
C PRO A 43 -6.31 -8.04 24.69
N VAL A 44 -5.16 -8.04 25.39
CA VAL A 44 -3.86 -7.73 24.78
C VAL A 44 -3.41 -8.85 23.85
N LYS A 45 -3.66 -10.11 24.23
CA LYS A 45 -3.36 -11.27 23.39
C LYS A 45 -4.17 -11.25 22.09
N VAL A 46 -5.49 -11.07 22.17
CA VAL A 46 -6.37 -10.98 20.99
C VAL A 46 -5.98 -9.80 20.11
N ARG A 47 -5.69 -8.63 20.71
CA ARG A 47 -5.19 -7.47 19.99
C ARG A 47 -3.92 -7.78 19.20
N LYS A 48 -2.93 -8.43 19.81
CA LYS A 48 -1.69 -8.80 19.11
C LYS A 48 -1.95 -9.78 17.97
N GLN A 49 -2.82 -10.76 18.16
CA GLN A 49 -3.16 -11.74 17.12
C GLN A 49 -3.88 -11.07 15.95
N LEU A 50 -4.87 -10.21 16.23
CA LEU A 50 -5.60 -9.49 15.18
C LEU A 50 -4.71 -8.48 14.45
N LEU A 51 -3.81 -7.81 15.17
CA LEU A 51 -2.83 -6.92 14.54
C LEU A 51 -1.81 -7.67 13.69
N ALA A 52 -1.44 -8.90 14.01
CA ALA A 52 -0.44 -9.68 13.26
C ALA A 52 -1.04 -10.57 12.16
N ILE A 53 -2.36 -10.50 11.93
CA ILE A 53 -3.05 -11.35 10.98
C ILE A 53 -2.51 -11.15 9.56
N ALA A 54 -2.26 -12.26 8.86
CA ALA A 54 -1.74 -12.28 7.48
C ALA A 54 -0.36 -11.62 7.28
N GLU A 55 0.40 -11.32 8.34
CA GLU A 55 1.75 -10.75 8.22
C GLU A 55 2.84 -11.82 7.98
N SER A 56 2.52 -13.10 8.14
CA SER A 56 3.49 -14.19 7.98
C SER A 56 3.10 -15.15 6.87
N PRO A 57 3.93 -15.35 5.83
CA PRO A 57 3.66 -16.35 4.79
C PRO A 57 3.84 -17.79 5.28
N LEU A 58 4.32 -17.99 6.53
CA LEU A 58 4.57 -19.31 7.11
C LEU A 58 3.36 -19.87 7.86
N LYS A 59 2.38 -19.04 8.18
CA LYS A 59 1.19 -19.45 8.94
C LYS A 59 -0.02 -19.47 8.01
N PRO A 60 -0.82 -20.55 8.02
CA PRO A 60 -2.11 -20.55 7.35
C PRO A 60 -3.01 -19.48 7.98
N VAL A 61 -3.46 -18.52 7.17
CA VAL A 61 -4.27 -17.41 7.67
C VAL A 61 -5.63 -17.91 8.13
N GLU A 62 -6.11 -18.99 7.53
CA GLU A 62 -7.33 -19.72 7.88
C GLU A 62 -7.30 -20.19 9.35
N GLU A 63 -6.16 -20.71 9.82
CA GLU A 63 -5.99 -21.12 11.21
C GLU A 63 -5.99 -19.91 12.15
N GLU A 64 -5.30 -18.83 11.78
CA GLU A 64 -5.26 -17.60 12.58
C GLU A 64 -6.66 -16.99 12.74
N VAL A 65 -7.46 -16.96 11.67
CA VAL A 65 -8.85 -16.50 11.67
C VAL A 65 -9.69 -17.31 12.67
N GLY A 66 -9.63 -18.64 12.60
CA GLY A 66 -10.38 -19.51 13.49
C GLY A 66 -9.97 -19.38 14.97
N VAL A 67 -8.67 -19.27 15.25
CA VAL A 67 -8.14 -19.11 16.61
C VAL A 67 -8.58 -17.78 17.24
N ILE A 68 -8.52 -16.68 16.49
CA ILE A 68 -8.95 -15.36 16.99
C ILE A 68 -10.45 -15.39 17.30
N ALA A 69 -11.27 -15.85 16.34
CA ALA A 69 -12.72 -15.91 16.51
C ALA A 69 -13.13 -16.76 17.71
N LYS A 70 -12.56 -17.96 17.85
CA LYS A 70 -12.84 -18.84 18.98
C LYS A 70 -12.44 -18.22 20.32
N THR A 71 -11.27 -17.57 20.38
CA THR A 71 -10.79 -16.93 21.62
C THR A 71 -11.74 -15.82 22.08
N VAL A 72 -12.27 -15.03 21.14
CA VAL A 72 -13.23 -13.96 21.44
C VAL A 72 -14.57 -14.55 21.89
N CYS A 73 -15.10 -15.56 21.20
CA CYS A 73 -16.39 -16.17 21.51
C CYS A 73 -16.38 -16.97 22.83
N ASP A 74 -15.30 -17.71 23.12
CA ASP A 74 -15.16 -18.49 24.36
C ASP A 74 -15.12 -17.57 25.61
N ASN A 75 -14.74 -16.30 25.44
CA ASN A 75 -14.62 -15.30 26.50
C ASN A 75 -15.64 -14.14 26.34
N TYR A 76 -16.81 -14.41 25.75
CA TYR A 76 -17.84 -13.42 25.46
C TYR A 76 -18.32 -12.58 26.67
N GLU A 77 -18.30 -13.17 27.87
CA GLU A 77 -18.70 -12.51 29.12
C GLU A 77 -17.73 -11.39 29.54
N ASP A 78 -16.51 -11.38 28.99
CA ASP A 78 -15.56 -10.29 29.20
C ASP A 78 -15.92 -9.08 28.32
N VAL A 79 -16.58 -8.10 28.95
CA VAL A 79 -17.03 -6.86 28.31
C VAL A 79 -15.86 -6.02 27.79
N GLU A 80 -14.70 -6.04 28.48
CA GLU A 80 -13.52 -5.30 28.05
C GLU A 80 -12.96 -5.91 26.76
N LEU A 81 -12.84 -7.24 26.72
CA LEU A 81 -12.41 -7.97 25.54
C LEU A 81 -13.36 -7.71 24.35
N ARG A 82 -14.68 -7.83 24.55
CA ARG A 82 -15.67 -7.65 23.49
C ARG A 82 -15.61 -6.23 22.92
N ASN A 83 -15.61 -5.21 23.77
CA ASN A 83 -15.53 -3.82 23.32
C ASN A 83 -14.22 -3.54 22.61
N SER A 84 -13.09 -3.98 23.19
CA SER A 84 -11.77 -3.81 22.57
C SER A 84 -11.68 -4.49 21.21
N PHE A 85 -12.27 -5.69 21.05
CA PHE A 85 -12.32 -6.39 19.77
C PHE A 85 -13.14 -5.62 18.73
N CYS A 86 -14.37 -5.22 19.07
CA CYS A 86 -15.25 -4.52 18.12
C CYS A 86 -14.66 -3.16 17.69
N GLU A 87 -14.01 -2.44 18.61
CA GLU A 87 -13.30 -1.18 18.30
C GLU A 87 -12.10 -1.43 17.40
N LEU A 88 -11.28 -2.43 17.74
CA LEU A 88 -10.08 -2.75 17.00
C LEU A 88 -10.39 -3.22 15.58
N VAL A 89 -11.48 -3.98 15.37
CA VAL A 89 -11.93 -4.39 14.03
C VAL A 89 -12.16 -3.16 13.14
N VAL A 90 -12.99 -2.22 13.61
CA VAL A 90 -13.34 -1.02 12.83
C VAL A 90 -12.13 -0.09 12.67
N GLN A 91 -11.26 0.01 13.68
CA GLN A 91 -10.02 0.78 13.58
C GLN A 91 -9.05 0.18 12.56
N LEU A 92 -8.86 -1.15 12.60
CA LEU A 92 -7.88 -1.84 11.78
C LEU A 92 -8.22 -1.78 10.29
N VAL A 93 -9.49 -1.85 9.91
CA VAL A 93 -9.92 -1.70 8.51
C VAL A 93 -9.60 -0.30 7.98
N VAL A 94 -9.82 0.72 8.80
CA VAL A 94 -9.55 2.12 8.42
C VAL A 94 -8.05 2.40 8.39
N GLU A 95 -7.26 1.82 9.30
CA GLU A 95 -5.83 2.11 9.43
C GLU A 95 -4.92 1.20 8.57
N GLN A 96 -5.34 -0.04 8.30
CA GLN A 96 -4.54 -1.06 7.62
C GLN A 96 -5.39 -1.79 6.57
N PRO A 97 -5.65 -1.15 5.42
CA PRO A 97 -6.63 -1.61 4.44
C PRO A 97 -6.31 -2.99 3.85
N PHE A 98 -5.04 -3.38 3.79
CA PHE A 98 -4.62 -4.73 3.39
C PHE A 98 -5.28 -5.85 4.20
N LYS A 99 -5.60 -5.58 5.46
CA LYS A 99 -6.14 -6.57 6.39
C LYS A 99 -7.66 -6.75 6.28
N THR A 100 -8.34 -5.91 5.50
CA THR A 100 -9.80 -5.88 5.38
C THR A 100 -10.43 -7.25 5.12
N PRO A 101 -9.99 -8.06 4.13
CA PRO A 101 -10.61 -9.36 3.87
C PRO A 101 -10.44 -10.36 5.03
N PHE A 102 -9.29 -10.31 5.72
CA PHE A 102 -8.96 -11.21 6.81
C PHE A 102 -9.71 -10.85 8.08
N VAL A 103 -9.81 -9.56 8.39
CA VAL A 103 -10.63 -9.05 9.50
C VAL A 103 -12.11 -9.36 9.25
N ALA A 104 -12.60 -9.19 8.02
CA ALA A 104 -13.96 -9.57 7.65
C ALA A 104 -14.21 -11.07 7.87
N ALA A 105 -13.25 -11.94 7.53
CA ALA A 105 -13.37 -13.37 7.78
C ALA A 105 -13.44 -13.71 9.27
N VAL A 106 -12.67 -13.03 10.14
CA VAL A 106 -12.80 -13.19 11.60
C VAL A 106 -14.21 -12.84 12.05
N VAL A 107 -14.78 -11.74 11.57
CA VAL A 107 -16.16 -11.33 11.91
C VAL A 107 -17.20 -12.34 11.40
N LEU A 108 -17.01 -12.89 10.20
CA LEU A 108 -17.89 -13.94 9.66
C LEU A 108 -17.85 -15.22 10.52
N VAL A 109 -16.67 -15.66 10.97
CA VAL A 109 -16.52 -16.80 11.87
C VAL A 109 -17.10 -16.50 13.25
N VAL A 110 -16.90 -15.29 13.76
CA VAL A 110 -17.52 -14.86 15.02
C VAL A 110 -19.05 -14.91 14.91
N ASN A 111 -19.64 -14.49 13.78
CA ASN A 111 -21.08 -14.52 13.58
C ASN A 111 -21.68 -15.93 13.66
N THR A 112 -20.96 -16.96 13.20
CA THR A 112 -21.44 -18.35 13.25
C THR A 112 -21.46 -18.91 14.68
N LEU A 113 -20.68 -18.31 15.59
CA LEU A 113 -20.54 -18.73 16.99
C LEU A 113 -21.36 -17.86 17.95
N LYS A 114 -21.32 -16.53 17.76
CA LYS A 114 -21.93 -15.47 18.60
C LYS A 114 -22.32 -14.28 17.72
N SER A 115 -23.55 -14.28 17.22
CA SER A 115 -24.03 -13.27 16.28
C SER A 115 -24.13 -11.86 16.88
N GLU A 116 -24.27 -11.74 18.20
CA GLU A 116 -24.38 -10.45 18.88
C GLU A 116 -23.12 -9.59 18.70
N ILE A 117 -21.94 -10.22 18.63
CA ILE A 117 -20.67 -9.50 18.41
C ILE A 117 -20.63 -8.92 16.99
N ALA A 118 -21.13 -9.67 16.00
CA ALA A 118 -21.20 -9.19 14.62
C ALA A 118 -22.14 -7.97 14.49
N ALA A 119 -23.28 -7.99 15.18
CA ALA A 119 -24.19 -6.85 15.25
C ALA A 119 -23.52 -5.59 15.85
N ASP A 120 -22.76 -5.75 16.94
CA ASP A 120 -21.99 -4.66 17.56
C ASP A 120 -20.94 -4.07 16.59
N VAL A 121 -20.26 -4.92 15.81
CA VAL A 121 -19.30 -4.49 14.79
C VAL A 121 -20.00 -3.69 13.68
N LEU A 122 -21.14 -4.17 13.18
CA LEU A 122 -21.92 -3.45 12.16
C LEU A 122 -22.39 -2.08 12.66
N ALA A 123 -22.89 -2.00 13.91
CA ALA A 123 -23.33 -0.75 14.50
C ALA A 123 -22.19 0.28 14.57
N ARG A 124 -20.99 -0.14 15.02
CA ARG A 124 -19.80 0.72 15.08
C ARG A 124 -19.30 1.11 13.69
N ALA A 125 -19.31 0.19 12.73
CA ALA A 125 -18.90 0.47 11.35
C ALA A 125 -19.85 1.50 10.69
N ALA A 126 -21.16 1.34 10.84
CA ALA A 126 -22.16 2.26 10.31
C ALA A 126 -22.09 3.64 11.00
N GLN A 127 -21.89 3.68 12.32
CA GLN A 127 -21.67 4.94 13.05
C GLN A 127 -20.46 5.68 12.51
N LYS A 128 -19.34 4.99 12.32
CA LYS A 128 -18.10 5.56 11.80
C LYS A 128 -18.25 6.00 10.33
N ALA A 129 -18.98 5.24 9.52
CA ALA A 129 -19.29 5.63 8.14
C ALA A 129 -20.11 6.92 8.07
N ASN A 130 -21.15 7.06 8.90
CA ASN A 130 -21.93 8.29 9.01
C ASN A 130 -21.10 9.49 9.48
N GLU A 131 -20.14 9.28 10.38
CA GLU A 131 -19.21 10.34 10.78
C GLU A 131 -18.29 10.75 9.63
N GLY A 132 -17.71 9.78 8.92
CA GLY A 132 -16.87 10.02 7.75
C GLY A 132 -17.61 10.78 6.65
N ILE A 133 -18.85 10.39 6.32
CA ILE A 133 -19.69 11.09 5.33
C ILE A 133 -19.93 12.54 5.76
N ARG A 134 -20.28 12.78 7.03
CA ARG A 134 -20.54 14.14 7.54
C ARG A 134 -19.30 15.04 7.45
N ARG A 135 -18.12 14.47 7.65
CA ARG A 135 -16.84 15.18 7.62
C ARG A 135 -16.23 15.29 6.22
N GLY A 136 -16.74 14.54 5.24
CA GLY A 136 -16.13 14.42 3.92
C GLY A 136 -14.84 13.59 3.93
N GLU A 137 -14.67 12.66 4.87
CA GLU A 137 -13.50 11.77 4.95
C GLU A 137 -13.67 10.59 3.98
N TRP A 138 -13.69 10.87 2.67
CA TRP A 138 -14.08 9.91 1.63
C TRP A 138 -13.20 8.65 1.56
N ARG A 139 -11.91 8.75 1.92
CA ARG A 139 -11.05 7.57 2.05
C ARG A 139 -11.58 6.62 3.11
N GLU A 140 -11.93 7.14 4.29
CA GLU A 140 -12.42 6.32 5.40
C GLU A 140 -13.77 5.68 5.04
N VAL A 141 -14.65 6.44 4.40
CA VAL A 141 -15.93 5.92 3.87
C VAL A 141 -15.67 4.78 2.89
N LYS A 142 -14.75 4.94 1.93
CA LYS A 142 -14.35 3.89 0.97
C LYS A 142 -13.91 2.61 1.69
N LEU A 143 -13.05 2.72 2.70
CA LEU A 143 -12.54 1.56 3.44
C LEU A 143 -13.63 0.84 4.23
N LEU A 144 -14.55 1.60 4.84
CA LEU A 144 -15.71 1.04 5.54
C LEU A 144 -16.69 0.38 4.57
N MET A 145 -16.93 0.96 3.39
CA MET A 145 -17.79 0.33 2.36
C MET A 145 -17.17 -0.98 1.87
N LYS A 146 -15.85 -1.02 1.61
CA LYS A 146 -15.13 -2.27 1.25
C LYS A 146 -15.26 -3.34 2.33
N PHE A 147 -15.18 -2.96 3.61
CA PHE A 147 -15.38 -3.88 4.72
C PHE A 147 -16.82 -4.40 4.81
N LEU A 148 -17.81 -3.52 4.73
CA LEU A 148 -19.21 -3.92 4.71
C LEU A 148 -19.54 -4.77 3.49
N GLY A 149 -18.90 -4.49 2.34
CA GLY A 149 -18.98 -5.32 1.14
C GLY A 149 -18.40 -6.72 1.35
N ALA A 150 -17.24 -6.84 2.00
CA ALA A 150 -16.68 -8.14 2.39
C ALA A 150 -17.56 -8.90 3.40
N LEU A 151 -18.40 -8.17 4.15
CA LEU A 151 -19.40 -8.72 5.06
C LEU A 151 -20.78 -8.93 4.41
N GLN A 152 -20.98 -8.69 3.11
CA GLN A 152 -22.31 -8.79 2.48
C GLN A 152 -23.01 -10.13 2.77
N GLY A 153 -22.26 -11.22 2.89
CA GLY A 153 -22.80 -12.54 3.19
C GLY A 153 -23.49 -12.67 4.55
N LEU A 154 -23.32 -11.73 5.49
CA LEU A 154 -24.05 -11.71 6.77
C LEU A 154 -25.23 -10.73 6.79
N LEU A 155 -25.43 -9.95 5.72
CA LEU A 155 -26.47 -8.93 5.67
C LEU A 155 -27.79 -9.49 5.10
N GLU A 156 -28.91 -8.98 5.61
CA GLU A 156 -30.25 -9.27 5.11
C GLU A 156 -30.65 -8.35 3.94
N GLY A 157 -31.54 -8.85 3.08
CA GLY A 157 -32.12 -8.08 1.99
C GLY A 157 -31.07 -7.57 0.99
N ASP A 158 -31.09 -6.27 0.72
CA ASP A 158 -30.14 -5.63 -0.18
C ASP A 158 -28.78 -5.33 0.48
N GLY A 159 -28.70 -5.37 1.82
CA GLY A 159 -27.46 -5.14 2.56
C GLY A 159 -26.77 -3.84 2.15
N ILE A 160 -25.52 -3.92 1.70
CA ILE A 160 -24.74 -2.75 1.28
C ILE A 160 -25.23 -2.12 -0.03
N PHE A 161 -25.96 -2.85 -0.88
CA PHE A 161 -26.39 -2.34 -2.18
C PHE A 161 -27.33 -1.13 -2.07
N SER A 162 -28.14 -1.04 -1.01
CA SER A 162 -28.98 0.13 -0.78
C SER A 162 -28.14 1.40 -0.59
N VAL A 163 -27.09 1.31 0.23
CA VAL A 163 -26.16 2.43 0.48
C VAL A 163 -25.40 2.80 -0.80
N LEU A 164 -24.98 1.81 -1.60
CA LEU A 164 -24.31 2.08 -2.87
C LEU A 164 -25.25 2.74 -3.90
N GLN A 165 -26.53 2.36 -3.89
CA GLN A 165 -27.54 2.99 -4.74
C GLN A 165 -27.80 4.44 -4.31
N ASP A 166 -27.87 4.70 -3.00
CA ASP A 166 -28.01 6.06 -2.48
C ASP A 166 -26.79 6.93 -2.85
N LEU A 167 -25.58 6.37 -2.79
CA LEU A 167 -24.34 7.04 -3.22
C LEU A 167 -24.39 7.39 -4.70
N LEU A 168 -24.89 6.47 -5.53
CA LEU A 168 -25.02 6.68 -6.96
C LEU A 168 -26.04 7.76 -7.28
N THR A 169 -27.22 7.71 -6.66
CA THR A 169 -28.25 8.74 -6.82
C THR A 169 -27.68 10.11 -6.47
N LYS A 170 -26.97 10.22 -5.34
CA LYS A 170 -26.36 11.50 -4.97
C LYS A 170 -25.26 11.93 -5.94
N ALA A 171 -24.47 11.00 -6.47
CA ALA A 171 -23.44 11.32 -7.47
C ALA A 171 -24.04 11.89 -8.76
N VAL A 172 -25.16 11.32 -9.23
CA VAL A 172 -25.90 11.79 -10.40
C VAL A 172 -26.47 13.18 -10.18
N ASP A 173 -27.08 13.43 -9.01
CA ASP A 173 -27.62 14.75 -8.66
C ASP A 173 -26.53 15.82 -8.70
N LEU A 174 -25.37 15.55 -8.07
CA LEU A 174 -24.24 16.48 -8.03
C LEU A 174 -23.68 16.78 -9.43
N GLN A 175 -23.51 15.76 -10.26
CA GLN A 175 -22.99 15.92 -11.62
C GLN A 175 -23.97 16.67 -12.53
N THR A 176 -25.28 16.51 -12.31
CA THR A 176 -26.30 17.24 -13.07
C THR A 176 -26.34 18.73 -12.67
N GLU A 177 -26.08 19.05 -11.41
CA GLU A 177 -26.02 20.43 -10.91
C GLU A 177 -24.74 21.16 -11.32
N ASN A 178 -23.58 20.50 -11.21
CA ASN A 178 -22.27 21.06 -11.52
C ASN A 178 -21.32 19.97 -12.05
N ASN A 179 -21.02 20.02 -13.35
CA ASN A 179 -20.11 19.08 -13.99
C ASN A 179 -18.62 19.30 -13.65
N GLU A 180 -18.27 20.41 -12.99
CA GLU A 180 -16.93 20.67 -12.47
C GLU A 180 -16.71 20.10 -11.05
N GLU A 181 -17.78 19.58 -10.42
CA GLU A 181 -17.73 19.05 -9.06
C GLU A 181 -17.02 17.68 -9.01
N THR A 182 -16.12 17.51 -8.04
CA THR A 182 -15.26 16.33 -7.91
C THR A 182 -15.79 15.27 -6.95
N ILE A 183 -16.81 15.60 -6.15
CA ILE A 183 -17.42 14.67 -5.18
C ILE A 183 -18.16 13.53 -5.89
N GLY A 184 -19.00 13.83 -6.90
CA GLY A 184 -19.78 12.81 -7.61
C GLY A 184 -18.90 11.67 -8.16
N PRO A 185 -17.82 11.96 -8.90
CA PRO A 185 -16.85 10.97 -9.35
C PRO A 185 -16.19 10.19 -8.20
N GLU A 186 -15.91 10.84 -7.06
CA GLU A 186 -15.37 10.16 -5.87
C GLU A 186 -16.36 9.16 -5.26
N LEU A 187 -17.65 9.50 -5.20
CA LEU A 187 -18.69 8.57 -4.74
C LEU A 187 -18.81 7.36 -5.65
N VAL A 188 -18.75 7.56 -6.98
CA VAL A 188 -18.72 6.46 -7.95
C VAL A 188 -17.47 5.61 -7.78
N LYS A 189 -16.31 6.22 -7.53
CA LYS A 189 -15.06 5.50 -7.22
C LYS A 189 -15.22 4.60 -5.99
N ILE A 190 -15.89 5.07 -4.94
CA ILE A 190 -16.20 4.28 -3.74
C ILE A 190 -17.04 3.05 -4.10
N ILE A 191 -18.08 3.23 -4.90
CA ILE A 191 -18.96 2.14 -5.36
C ILE A 191 -18.14 1.09 -6.11
N LEU A 192 -17.36 1.53 -7.11
CA LEU A 192 -16.58 0.64 -7.96
C LEU A 192 -15.51 -0.14 -7.16
N PHE A 193 -14.86 0.48 -6.17
CA PHE A 193 -13.92 -0.25 -5.31
C PHE A 193 -14.61 -1.18 -4.30
N THR A 194 -15.89 -0.98 -4.02
CA THR A 194 -16.66 -1.84 -3.09
C THR A 194 -17.14 -3.12 -3.78
N ILE A 195 -17.54 -3.04 -5.06
CA ILE A 195 -18.08 -4.18 -5.82
C ILE A 195 -17.15 -5.43 -5.77
N PRO A 196 -15.83 -5.34 -6.01
CA PRO A 196 -14.94 -6.50 -5.91
C PRO A 196 -14.96 -7.19 -4.55
N TYR A 197 -15.13 -6.44 -3.46
CA TYR A 197 -15.16 -7.00 -2.10
C TYR A 197 -16.50 -7.69 -1.82
N ILE A 198 -17.60 -7.17 -2.37
CA ILE A 198 -18.90 -7.86 -2.37
C ILE A 198 -18.79 -9.19 -3.11
N MET A 199 -18.20 -9.17 -4.31
CA MET A 199 -18.07 -10.37 -5.15
C MET A 199 -17.05 -11.39 -4.62
N ALA A 200 -16.08 -10.93 -3.82
CA ALA A 200 -15.15 -11.79 -3.09
C ALA A 200 -15.71 -12.33 -1.76
N SER A 201 -16.81 -11.76 -1.26
CA SER A 201 -17.46 -12.15 0.00
C SER A 201 -18.12 -13.53 -0.07
N SER A 202 -18.70 -13.97 1.04
CA SER A 202 -19.48 -15.20 1.14
C SER A 202 -20.94 -15.07 0.67
N ALA A 203 -21.34 -13.92 0.11
CA ALA A 203 -22.69 -13.71 -0.39
C ALA A 203 -22.97 -14.53 -1.66
N THR A 204 -24.17 -15.06 -1.79
CA THR A 204 -24.68 -15.72 -3.02
C THR A 204 -25.67 -14.80 -3.74
N ASP A 205 -25.88 -15.03 -5.03
CA ASP A 205 -26.95 -14.38 -5.81
C ASP A 205 -26.86 -12.84 -5.89
N VAL A 206 -25.66 -12.28 -5.70
CA VAL A 206 -25.39 -10.83 -5.76
C VAL A 206 -24.92 -10.34 -7.14
N GLN A 207 -24.69 -11.25 -8.09
CA GLN A 207 -24.09 -10.93 -9.40
C GLN A 207 -24.98 -10.00 -10.24
N GLU A 208 -26.28 -10.26 -10.31
CA GLU A 208 -27.21 -9.44 -11.10
C GLU A 208 -27.28 -8.01 -10.56
N LYS A 209 -27.34 -7.86 -9.23
CA LYS A 209 -27.33 -6.54 -8.58
C LYS A 209 -26.02 -5.80 -8.81
N ALA A 210 -24.89 -6.49 -8.70
CA ALA A 210 -23.57 -5.91 -8.97
C ALA A 210 -23.43 -5.46 -10.44
N ASN A 211 -23.90 -6.28 -11.39
CA ASN A 211 -23.88 -5.95 -12.81
C ASN A 211 -24.77 -4.74 -13.12
N SER A 212 -26.01 -4.71 -12.58
CA SER A 212 -26.92 -3.58 -12.77
C SER A 212 -26.36 -2.28 -12.19
N LEU A 213 -25.76 -2.34 -10.99
CA LEU A 213 -25.12 -1.17 -10.38
C LEU A 213 -23.93 -0.69 -11.21
N LEU A 214 -23.10 -1.62 -11.71
CA LEU A 214 -21.97 -1.33 -12.59
C LEU A 214 -22.38 -0.70 -13.92
N GLU A 215 -23.50 -1.13 -14.51
CA GLU A 215 -24.05 -0.48 -15.71
C GLU A 215 -24.47 0.96 -15.41
N ASN A 216 -25.11 1.19 -14.26
CA ASN A 216 -25.58 2.52 -13.88
C ASN A 216 -24.44 3.48 -13.47
N THR A 217 -23.24 2.99 -13.11
CA THR A 217 -22.09 3.87 -12.83
C THR A 217 -21.39 4.36 -14.10
N ASP A 218 -21.61 3.69 -15.24
CA ASP A 218 -20.92 3.98 -16.50
C ASP A 218 -21.16 5.41 -16.99
N ILE A 219 -22.36 5.95 -16.75
CA ILE A 219 -22.73 7.32 -17.13
C ILE A 219 -21.78 8.38 -16.58
N ILE A 220 -21.26 8.19 -15.36
CA ILE A 220 -20.31 9.13 -14.73
C ILE A 220 -18.87 8.65 -14.96
N ALA A 221 -18.64 7.33 -14.87
CA ALA A 221 -17.28 6.80 -14.91
C ALA A 221 -16.62 6.89 -16.30
N SER A 222 -17.40 6.84 -17.37
CA SER A 222 -16.89 6.91 -18.74
C SER A 222 -16.72 8.34 -19.26
N GLU A 223 -17.26 9.34 -18.58
CA GLU A 223 -17.09 10.75 -18.95
C GLU A 223 -15.79 11.31 -18.37
N PRO A 224 -14.84 11.79 -19.21
CA PRO A 224 -13.60 12.38 -18.71
C PRO A 224 -13.89 13.72 -18.03
N HIS A 225 -13.37 13.89 -16.83
CA HIS A 225 -13.55 15.15 -16.09
C HIS A 225 -12.81 16.30 -16.80
N VAL A 226 -13.40 17.50 -16.78
CA VAL A 226 -12.82 18.71 -17.40
C VAL A 226 -11.41 19.08 -16.90
N LEU A 227 -11.01 18.66 -15.69
CA LEU A 227 -9.71 18.95 -15.09
C LEU A 227 -8.65 17.87 -15.43
N GLN A 228 -9.04 16.80 -16.11
CA GLN A 228 -8.17 15.64 -16.34
C GLN A 228 -6.91 15.98 -17.15
N SER A 229 -7.01 16.90 -18.11
CA SER A 229 -5.87 17.35 -18.92
C SER A 229 -4.87 18.20 -18.11
N LEU A 230 -5.30 18.84 -17.03
CA LEU A 230 -4.45 19.68 -16.18
C LEU A 230 -3.57 18.87 -15.23
N VAL A 231 -3.87 17.59 -15.06
CA VAL A 231 -3.16 16.69 -14.17
C VAL A 231 -2.42 15.59 -14.92
N ASP A 232 -2.29 15.71 -16.25
CA ASP A 232 -1.59 14.75 -17.10
C ASP A 232 -0.08 14.72 -16.79
N PRO A 233 0.47 13.56 -16.36
CA PRO A 233 1.90 13.43 -16.11
C PRO A 233 2.76 13.52 -17.37
N TYR A 234 2.18 13.23 -18.54
CA TYR A 234 2.88 13.21 -19.82
C TYR A 234 2.08 13.94 -20.91
N PRO A 235 1.94 15.27 -20.81
CA PRO A 235 1.17 16.07 -21.79
C PRO A 235 1.82 16.07 -23.20
N GLY A 236 3.04 15.53 -23.33
CA GLY A 236 3.76 15.40 -24.59
C GLY A 236 4.60 16.62 -24.98
N ASN A 237 5.27 16.52 -26.13
CA ASN A 237 6.25 17.53 -26.59
C ASN A 237 5.65 18.46 -27.65
N GLY A 238 4.32 18.51 -27.78
CA GLY A 238 3.63 19.18 -28.89
C GLY A 238 3.71 18.44 -30.23
N THR A 239 4.08 17.16 -30.24
CA THR A 239 4.07 16.26 -31.40
C THR A 239 2.84 15.33 -31.34
N ASP A 240 2.33 14.88 -32.50
CA ASP A 240 1.05 14.16 -32.68
C ASP A 240 0.91 12.78 -31.96
N GLU A 241 1.85 12.38 -31.11
CA GLU A 241 1.86 11.09 -30.39
C GLU A 241 1.33 11.19 -28.94
N VAL A 242 0.49 12.17 -28.61
CA VAL A 242 -0.09 12.27 -27.26
C VAL A 242 -1.20 11.23 -27.10
N THR A 243 -0.89 10.14 -26.39
CA THR A 243 -1.91 9.15 -25.98
C THR A 243 -2.76 9.76 -24.88
N ALA A 244 -4.08 9.74 -25.04
CA ALA A 244 -4.98 10.30 -24.03
C ALA A 244 -4.74 9.65 -22.64
N PRO A 245 -4.66 10.45 -21.56
CA PRO A 245 -4.38 9.92 -20.24
C PRO A 245 -5.53 9.05 -19.74
N ASN A 246 -5.20 7.92 -19.12
CA ASN A 246 -6.21 6.99 -18.58
C ASN A 246 -6.64 7.43 -17.18
N GLY A 247 -7.85 7.96 -17.04
CA GLY A 247 -8.46 8.22 -15.73
C GLY A 247 -8.68 6.93 -14.95
N VAL A 248 -8.35 6.93 -13.66
CA VAL A 248 -8.50 5.75 -12.78
C VAL A 248 -9.96 5.30 -12.74
N LEU A 249 -10.91 6.25 -12.74
CA LEU A 249 -12.35 5.93 -12.68
C LEU A 249 -12.83 5.17 -13.94
N SER A 250 -12.52 5.70 -15.13
CA SER A 250 -12.90 5.07 -16.40
C SER A 250 -12.15 3.76 -16.63
N LEU A 251 -10.91 3.68 -16.18
CA LEU A 251 -10.12 2.45 -16.18
C LEU A 251 -10.76 1.38 -15.31
N LEU A 252 -11.10 1.72 -14.07
CA LEU A 252 -11.73 0.81 -13.11
C LEU A 252 -13.09 0.30 -13.61
N GLN A 253 -13.92 1.19 -14.19
CA GLN A 253 -15.19 0.83 -14.81
C GLN A 253 -15.01 -0.26 -15.88
N LYS A 254 -14.08 -0.05 -16.83
CA LYS A 254 -13.78 -1.02 -17.90
C LYS A 254 -13.25 -2.35 -17.35
N GLN A 255 -12.37 -2.31 -16.36
CA GLN A 255 -11.82 -3.51 -15.73
C GLN A 255 -12.91 -4.34 -15.03
N LEU A 256 -13.86 -3.68 -14.35
CA LEU A 256 -14.97 -4.36 -13.70
C LEU A 256 -15.97 -4.93 -14.71
N GLN A 257 -16.23 -4.23 -15.82
CA GLN A 257 -17.04 -4.77 -16.92
C GLN A 257 -16.40 -6.05 -17.49
N ASN A 258 -15.07 -6.06 -17.67
CA ASN A 258 -14.35 -7.25 -18.11
C ASN A 258 -14.44 -8.40 -17.08
N GLU A 259 -14.31 -8.12 -15.78
CA GLU A 259 -14.50 -9.13 -14.73
C GLU A 259 -15.94 -9.67 -14.67
N ALA A 260 -16.94 -8.81 -14.88
CA ALA A 260 -18.35 -9.22 -14.93
C ALA A 260 -18.58 -10.23 -16.05
N THR A 261 -18.02 -10.00 -17.25
CA THR A 261 -18.10 -10.98 -18.37
C THR A 261 -17.36 -12.29 -18.07
N SER A 262 -16.33 -12.24 -17.23
CA SER A 262 -15.53 -13.39 -16.81
C SER A 262 -16.11 -14.15 -15.61
N GLY A 263 -17.26 -13.70 -15.09
CA GLY A 263 -17.94 -14.32 -13.94
C GLY A 263 -17.34 -13.95 -12.58
N TRP A 264 -16.75 -12.76 -12.43
CA TRP A 264 -16.23 -12.23 -11.16
C TRP A 264 -15.20 -13.14 -10.48
N LYS A 265 -14.20 -13.61 -11.24
CA LYS A 265 -13.16 -14.52 -10.72
C LYS A 265 -12.36 -13.85 -9.61
N LEU A 266 -11.94 -12.60 -9.84
CA LEU A 266 -11.21 -11.78 -8.86
C LEU A 266 -10.04 -12.53 -8.22
N VAL A 267 -9.20 -13.15 -9.06
CA VAL A 267 -8.18 -14.14 -8.64
C VAL A 267 -7.21 -13.57 -7.60
N CYS A 268 -6.93 -12.27 -7.65
CA CYS A 268 -6.00 -11.61 -6.74
C CYS A 268 -6.55 -11.40 -5.32
N LEU A 269 -7.88 -11.34 -5.11
CA LEU A 269 -8.47 -11.06 -3.81
C LEU A 269 -8.55 -12.35 -2.96
N PRO A 270 -8.05 -12.32 -1.71
CA PRO A 270 -8.08 -13.48 -0.84
C PRO A 270 -9.50 -13.75 -0.34
N ARG A 271 -9.84 -15.04 -0.17
CA ARG A 271 -11.14 -15.49 0.37
C ARG A 271 -10.96 -16.32 1.65
N PRO A 272 -10.37 -15.74 2.72
CA PRO A 272 -10.00 -16.46 3.95
C PRO A 272 -11.20 -17.07 4.69
N TRP A 273 -12.41 -16.56 4.45
CA TRP A 273 -13.66 -17.11 5.00
C TRP A 273 -13.97 -18.54 4.50
N LYS A 274 -13.34 -19.00 3.41
CA LYS A 274 -13.52 -20.36 2.89
C LYS A 274 -13.09 -21.45 3.86
N VAL A 275 -12.31 -21.13 4.89
CA VAL A 275 -12.00 -22.06 6.00
C VAL A 275 -13.27 -22.68 6.61
N LEU A 276 -14.40 -21.97 6.58
CA LEU A 276 -15.68 -22.45 7.09
C LEU A 276 -16.34 -23.52 6.20
N LEU A 277 -15.91 -23.64 4.94
CA LEU A 277 -16.46 -24.57 3.95
C LEU A 277 -15.68 -25.88 3.82
N GLU A 278 -14.54 -26.04 4.52
CA GLU A 278 -13.64 -27.18 4.33
C GLU A 278 -14.13 -28.49 4.96
N SER A 279 -15.27 -28.48 5.66
CA SER A 279 -15.89 -29.68 6.23
C SER A 279 -17.05 -30.20 5.35
N ASP A 280 -17.20 -31.52 5.20
CA ASP A 280 -18.36 -32.22 4.58
C ASP A 280 -19.71 -31.97 5.28
N GLN A 281 -19.80 -30.97 6.15
CA GLN A 281 -20.99 -30.55 6.87
C GLN A 281 -21.71 -29.41 6.14
N VAL A 282 -22.96 -29.17 6.55
CA VAL A 282 -23.77 -28.04 6.07
C VAL A 282 -23.02 -26.74 6.27
N ASP A 283 -22.98 -25.90 5.23
CA ASP A 283 -22.28 -24.60 5.23
C ASP A 283 -22.67 -23.77 6.46
N PRO A 284 -21.75 -23.56 7.42
CA PRO A 284 -22.00 -22.79 8.63
C PRO A 284 -22.42 -21.34 8.33
N LEU A 285 -21.96 -20.77 7.21
CA LEU A 285 -22.31 -19.39 6.80
C LEU A 285 -23.74 -19.28 6.26
N ALA A 286 -24.26 -20.36 5.67
CA ALA A 286 -25.64 -20.45 5.24
C ALA A 286 -26.60 -20.55 6.44
N LEU A 287 -26.18 -21.21 7.52
CA LEU A 287 -26.95 -21.34 8.77
C LEU A 287 -26.79 -20.16 9.72
N ALA A 288 -25.74 -19.36 9.57
CA ALA A 288 -25.46 -18.24 10.45
C ALA A 288 -26.57 -17.17 10.40
N PRO A 289 -26.92 -16.55 11.53
CA PRO A 289 -27.89 -15.45 11.56
C PRO A 289 -27.48 -14.32 10.62
N LYS A 290 -28.44 -13.82 9.86
CA LYS A 290 -28.28 -12.61 9.07
C LYS A 290 -28.63 -11.39 9.93
N HIS A 291 -28.14 -10.23 9.52
CA HIS A 291 -28.33 -8.96 10.24
C HIS A 291 -28.84 -7.87 9.31
N THR A 292 -29.74 -7.04 9.82
CA THR A 292 -30.09 -5.79 9.15
C THR A 292 -28.93 -4.81 9.24
N LEU A 293 -28.53 -4.21 8.11
CA LEU A 293 -27.50 -3.18 8.09
C LEU A 293 -27.99 -1.91 8.83
N PRO A 294 -27.28 -1.41 9.85
CA PRO A 294 -27.65 -0.16 10.50
C PRO A 294 -27.60 1.01 9.51
N ALA A 295 -28.48 2.01 9.68
CA ALA A 295 -28.67 3.06 8.71
C ALA A 295 -27.38 3.87 8.45
N ILE A 296 -27.01 4.00 7.17
CA ILE A 296 -25.96 4.89 6.67
C ILE A 296 -26.65 5.92 5.79
N VAL A 297 -26.67 7.17 6.23
CA VAL A 297 -27.49 8.22 5.63
C VAL A 297 -26.58 9.20 4.89
N ILE A 298 -26.89 9.43 3.62
CA ILE A 298 -26.22 10.43 2.81
C ILE A 298 -26.97 11.75 2.99
N PRO A 299 -26.31 12.82 3.47
CA PRO A 299 -26.95 14.11 3.66
C PRO A 299 -27.28 14.77 2.31
N GLU A 300 -28.31 15.62 2.31
CA GLU A 300 -28.67 16.43 1.13
C GLU A 300 -27.50 17.30 0.65
N VAL A 301 -26.77 17.90 1.60
CA VAL A 301 -25.55 18.66 1.32
C VAL A 301 -24.35 17.82 1.72
N VAL A 302 -23.52 17.50 0.73
CA VAL A 302 -22.33 16.67 0.90
C VAL A 302 -21.11 17.56 1.05
N ASN A 303 -20.24 17.24 2.02
CA ASN A 303 -19.03 18.00 2.28
C ASN A 303 -17.86 17.43 1.47
N ALA A 304 -17.14 18.27 0.70
CA ALA A 304 -15.92 17.86 0.00
C ALA A 304 -14.84 17.33 0.96
N GLY A 305 -14.86 17.78 2.22
CA GLY A 305 -13.96 17.35 3.26
C GLY A 305 -12.62 18.10 3.24
N PRO A 306 -11.67 17.69 4.10
CA PRO A 306 -10.40 18.39 4.26
C PRO A 306 -9.40 18.14 3.11
N ARG A 307 -9.60 17.05 2.35
CA ARG A 307 -8.71 16.66 1.25
C ARG A 307 -9.30 17.15 -0.06
N ALA A 308 -8.54 17.94 -0.81
CA ALA A 308 -8.93 18.35 -2.15
C ALA A 308 -9.04 17.12 -3.06
N LEU A 309 -10.16 17.01 -3.76
CA LEU A 309 -10.43 15.93 -4.71
C LEU A 309 -10.10 16.44 -6.12
N PHE A 310 -9.37 15.64 -6.88
CA PHE A 310 -9.01 15.90 -8.28
C PHE A 310 -9.14 14.60 -9.08
N PRO A 311 -9.33 14.69 -10.41
CA PRO A 311 -9.27 13.52 -11.26
C PRO A 311 -7.95 12.78 -11.08
N GLU A 312 -8.01 11.49 -10.77
CA GLU A 312 -6.83 10.65 -10.64
C GLU A 312 -6.53 10.00 -11.98
N LEU A 313 -5.28 10.13 -12.43
CA LEU A 313 -4.77 9.45 -13.62
C LEU A 313 -3.94 8.24 -13.23
N TYR A 314 -4.08 7.16 -14.00
CA TYR A 314 -3.30 5.96 -13.77
C TYR A 314 -1.85 6.17 -14.23
N PHE A 315 -0.94 6.26 -13.27
CA PHE A 315 0.49 6.41 -13.49
C PHE A 315 1.24 5.12 -13.18
N SER A 316 2.15 4.73 -14.09
CA SER A 316 3.05 3.60 -13.88
C SER A 316 4.44 3.85 -14.48
N VAL A 317 5.47 3.50 -13.72
CA VAL A 317 6.89 3.52 -14.12
C VAL A 317 7.36 2.21 -14.74
N TYR A 318 6.44 1.24 -14.87
CA TYR A 318 6.68 -0.08 -15.46
C TYR A 318 5.77 -0.36 -16.66
N ALA A 319 5.19 0.68 -17.24
CA ALA A 319 4.43 0.58 -18.49
C ALA A 319 5.32 0.15 -19.66
N ASN A 320 4.71 -0.53 -20.64
CA ASN A 320 5.32 -0.90 -21.92
C ASN A 320 6.64 -1.71 -21.80
N GLN A 321 6.66 -2.68 -20.88
CA GLN A 321 7.75 -3.64 -20.75
C GLN A 321 7.49 -4.91 -21.56
N ASP A 322 8.56 -5.57 -22.04
CA ASP A 322 8.47 -6.87 -22.73
C ASP A 322 7.84 -7.96 -21.85
N ILE A 323 8.05 -7.87 -20.53
CA ILE A 323 7.49 -8.78 -19.53
C ILE A 323 6.69 -7.94 -18.55
N GLU A 324 5.42 -8.28 -18.36
CA GLU A 324 4.54 -7.60 -17.42
C GLU A 324 4.94 -7.91 -15.97
N THR A 325 5.71 -7.03 -15.35
CA THR A 325 6.11 -7.13 -13.94
C THR A 325 5.10 -6.53 -12.97
N VAL A 326 4.17 -5.74 -13.49
CA VAL A 326 2.99 -5.22 -12.81
C VAL A 326 1.75 -5.63 -13.60
N PRO A 327 0.57 -5.70 -12.97
CA PRO A 327 -0.66 -6.01 -13.71
C PRO A 327 -0.90 -4.98 -14.81
N SER A 328 -1.32 -5.46 -15.98
CA SER A 328 -1.68 -4.59 -17.09
C SER A 328 -2.91 -3.73 -16.76
N MET A 329 -3.06 -2.61 -17.46
CA MET A 329 -4.21 -1.72 -17.34
C MET A 329 -5.54 -2.42 -17.71
N ALA A 330 -5.52 -3.54 -18.43
CA ALA A 330 -6.74 -4.31 -18.69
C ALA A 330 -7.18 -5.16 -17.49
N ASN A 331 -6.29 -5.40 -16.52
CA ASN A 331 -6.54 -6.28 -15.38
C ASN A 331 -6.93 -5.47 -14.14
N ILE A 332 -8.04 -5.84 -13.49
CA ILE A 332 -8.55 -5.22 -12.25
C ILE A 332 -7.53 -5.17 -11.11
N ALA A 333 -6.58 -6.12 -11.09
CA ALA A 333 -5.52 -6.18 -10.10
C ALA A 333 -4.67 -4.90 -10.08
N SER A 334 -4.51 -4.21 -11.22
CA SER A 334 -3.77 -2.94 -11.30
C SER A 334 -4.37 -1.87 -10.39
N CYS A 335 -5.69 -1.65 -10.47
CA CYS A 335 -6.40 -0.69 -9.64
C CYS A 335 -6.53 -1.17 -8.19
N LEU A 336 -6.82 -2.45 -7.95
CA LEU A 336 -6.97 -2.98 -6.59
C LEU A 336 -5.66 -2.93 -5.79
N PHE A 337 -4.52 -3.27 -6.41
CA PHE A 337 -3.23 -3.16 -5.74
C PHE A 337 -2.86 -1.71 -5.51
N ARG A 338 -3.05 -0.84 -6.52
CA ARG A 338 -2.78 0.60 -6.39
C ARG A 338 -3.59 1.20 -5.25
N ASP A 339 -4.89 0.92 -5.17
CA ASP A 339 -5.80 1.43 -4.14
C ASP A 339 -5.33 1.08 -2.73
N ALA A 340 -5.09 -0.21 -2.47
CA ALA A 340 -4.66 -0.68 -1.14
C ALA A 340 -3.28 -0.14 -0.74
N LEU A 341 -2.35 -0.03 -1.69
CA LEU A 341 -1.02 0.52 -1.48
C LEU A 341 -1.06 2.02 -1.18
N VAL A 342 -1.77 2.79 -2.01
CA VAL A 342 -1.88 4.25 -1.85
C VAL A 342 -2.54 4.61 -0.52
N ASP A 343 -3.62 3.93 -0.16
CA ASP A 343 -4.26 4.14 1.14
C ASP A 343 -3.28 3.84 2.29
N THR A 344 -2.55 2.72 2.22
CA THR A 344 -1.55 2.37 3.25
C THR A 344 -0.42 3.39 3.34
N ILE A 345 0.11 3.85 2.20
CA ILE A 345 1.18 4.86 2.11
C ILE A 345 0.74 6.15 2.78
N ASN A 346 -0.50 6.57 2.56
CA ASN A 346 -0.99 7.86 3.02
C ASN A 346 -1.54 7.82 4.44
N ILE A 347 -2.07 6.69 4.91
CA ILE A 347 -2.58 6.55 6.29
C ILE A 347 -1.44 6.37 7.29
N LEU A 348 -0.37 5.67 6.91
CA LEU A 348 0.77 5.35 7.80
C LEU A 348 1.97 6.29 7.59
N ASP A 349 1.74 7.51 7.07
CA ASP A 349 2.78 8.48 6.74
C ASP A 349 3.68 8.84 7.93
N TYR A 350 3.10 8.83 9.14
CA TYR A 350 3.80 9.07 10.39
C TYR A 350 4.88 8.02 10.71
N ASN A 351 4.87 6.83 10.07
CA ASN A 351 5.82 5.75 10.35
C ASN A 351 6.30 5.03 9.09
N ARG A 352 7.25 5.65 8.37
CA ARG A 352 7.88 5.08 7.18
C ARG A 352 8.43 3.65 7.35
N ASN A 353 8.87 3.25 8.55
CA ASN A 353 9.39 1.90 8.77
C ASN A 353 8.28 0.85 8.70
N ALA A 354 7.11 1.15 9.29
CA ALA A 354 5.95 0.28 9.21
C ALA A 354 5.41 0.25 7.78
N THR A 355 5.28 1.41 7.14
CA THR A 355 4.84 1.50 5.74
C THR A 355 5.75 0.69 4.83
N SER A 356 7.08 0.87 4.87
CA SER A 356 8.01 0.10 4.05
C SER A 356 7.89 -1.42 4.25
N ARG A 357 7.63 -1.89 5.49
CA ARG A 357 7.38 -3.32 5.73
C ARG A 357 6.10 -3.79 5.04
N PHE A 358 4.99 -3.08 5.21
CA PHE A 358 3.73 -3.42 4.51
C PHE A 358 3.89 -3.45 2.99
N LEU A 359 4.65 -2.51 2.41
CA LEU A 359 4.93 -2.48 0.98
C LEU A 359 5.76 -3.68 0.52
N ILE A 360 6.78 -4.07 1.28
CA ILE A 360 7.63 -5.24 0.98
C ILE A 360 6.85 -6.55 1.14
N ASP A 361 5.94 -6.58 2.12
CA ASP A 361 5.14 -7.74 2.48
C ASP A 361 3.79 -7.82 1.74
N ILE A 362 3.63 -7.06 0.65
CA ILE A 362 2.37 -7.00 -0.11
C ILE A 362 1.87 -8.39 -0.56
N ASP A 363 2.78 -9.31 -0.89
CA ASP A 363 2.47 -10.67 -1.33
C ASP A 363 1.76 -11.52 -0.25
N CYS A 364 1.83 -11.14 1.02
CA CYS A 364 1.13 -11.82 2.11
C CYS A 364 -0.36 -11.47 2.17
N TYR A 365 -0.78 -10.34 1.60
CA TYR A 365 -2.15 -9.83 1.73
C TYR A 365 -3.06 -10.15 0.53
N PHE A 366 -2.53 -10.82 -0.49
CA PHE A 366 -3.27 -11.22 -1.69
C PHE A 366 -3.21 -12.73 -1.90
N SER A 367 -4.08 -13.25 -2.78
CA SER A 367 -4.20 -14.69 -3.00
C SER A 367 -2.86 -15.35 -3.37
N PRO A 368 -2.57 -16.57 -2.87
CA PRO A 368 -1.36 -17.30 -3.24
C PRO A 368 -1.24 -17.47 -4.77
N GLY A 369 -0.03 -17.29 -5.30
CA GLY A 369 0.23 -17.37 -6.74
C GLY A 369 -0.02 -16.07 -7.52
N THR A 370 -0.53 -15.02 -6.87
CA THR A 370 -0.68 -13.67 -7.46
C THR A 370 0.68 -13.06 -7.82
N PHE A 371 1.70 -13.29 -7.00
CA PHE A 371 3.04 -12.72 -7.15
C PHE A 371 4.09 -13.82 -7.33
N VAL A 372 5.16 -13.49 -8.05
CA VAL A 372 6.39 -14.28 -8.02
C VAL A 372 7.09 -14.11 -6.67
N LYS A 373 8.02 -15.01 -6.36
CA LYS A 373 8.86 -14.87 -5.16
C LYS A 373 9.63 -13.54 -5.21
N ARG A 374 9.68 -12.85 -4.07
CA ARG A 374 10.44 -11.60 -3.89
C ARG A 374 11.89 -11.76 -4.36
N ALA A 375 12.46 -10.69 -4.92
CA ALA A 375 13.83 -10.66 -5.43
C ALA A 375 14.13 -11.65 -6.57
N THR A 376 13.12 -12.23 -7.22
CA THR A 376 13.33 -13.02 -8.45
C THR A 376 13.95 -12.12 -9.53
N PRO A 377 15.13 -12.45 -10.08
CA PRO A 377 15.75 -11.64 -11.14
C PRO A 377 14.84 -11.49 -12.35
N PHE A 378 14.83 -10.32 -12.98
CA PHE A 378 13.97 -10.00 -14.12
C PHE A 378 14.12 -11.01 -15.28
N ASP A 379 15.35 -11.40 -15.60
CA ASP A 379 15.62 -12.34 -16.70
C ASP A 379 15.00 -13.74 -16.47
N ARG A 380 14.85 -14.15 -15.21
CA ARG A 380 14.27 -15.45 -14.84
C ARG A 380 12.75 -15.49 -14.96
N LEU A 381 12.10 -14.34 -15.18
CA LEU A 381 10.65 -14.31 -15.40
C LEU A 381 10.26 -15.00 -16.71
N ARG A 382 11.15 -15.01 -17.70
CA ARG A 382 10.95 -15.69 -19.00
C ARG A 382 10.91 -17.21 -18.86
N ASP A 383 11.53 -17.74 -17.81
CA ASP A 383 11.62 -19.19 -17.56
C ASP A 383 10.42 -19.72 -16.78
N LEU A 384 9.47 -18.85 -16.41
CA LEU A 384 8.26 -19.26 -15.70
C LEU A 384 7.31 -20.00 -16.63
N ALA A 385 6.67 -21.05 -16.09
CA ALA A 385 5.68 -21.82 -16.83
C ALA A 385 4.51 -20.94 -17.29
N GLU A 386 3.98 -21.22 -18.48
CA GLU A 386 2.82 -20.53 -19.04
C GLU A 386 1.63 -20.53 -18.05
N GLY A 387 0.97 -19.38 -17.94
CA GLY A 387 -0.17 -19.18 -17.04
C GLY A 387 0.19 -18.84 -15.59
N LYS A 388 1.48 -18.81 -15.21
CA LYS A 388 1.90 -18.25 -13.92
C LYS A 388 2.03 -16.73 -14.00
N SER A 389 1.70 -16.07 -12.89
CA SER A 389 1.95 -14.63 -12.76
C SER A 389 3.44 -14.32 -12.84
N THR A 390 3.77 -13.27 -13.57
CA THR A 390 5.10 -12.65 -13.65
C THR A 390 5.21 -11.42 -12.75
N TRP A 391 4.16 -11.08 -12.00
CA TRP A 391 4.09 -9.85 -11.24
C TRP A 391 5.01 -9.88 -10.03
N LYS A 392 5.80 -8.83 -9.89
CA LYS A 392 6.79 -8.67 -8.83
C LYS A 392 6.23 -7.78 -7.72
N PRO A 393 6.21 -8.25 -6.46
CA PRO A 393 5.67 -7.45 -5.36
C PRO A 393 6.44 -6.14 -5.17
N GLU A 394 7.77 -6.18 -5.32
CA GLU A 394 8.62 -4.99 -5.25
C GLU A 394 8.30 -3.95 -6.34
N ASP A 395 7.93 -4.37 -7.54
CA ASP A 395 7.63 -3.46 -8.64
C ASP A 395 6.29 -2.78 -8.38
N VAL A 396 5.25 -3.54 -8.04
CA VAL A 396 3.93 -2.99 -7.70
C VAL A 396 4.01 -1.99 -6.54
N ALA A 397 4.84 -2.26 -5.53
CA ALA A 397 5.10 -1.35 -4.41
C ALA A 397 5.82 -0.07 -4.83
N VAL A 398 6.93 -0.16 -5.58
CA VAL A 398 7.67 1.01 -6.07
C VAL A 398 6.79 1.87 -6.97
N ASP A 399 5.99 1.23 -7.83
CA ASP A 399 5.07 1.89 -8.75
C ASP A 399 4.03 2.73 -8.00
N ALA A 400 3.52 2.22 -6.88
CA ALA A 400 2.57 2.95 -6.04
C ALA A 400 3.20 4.18 -5.39
N VAL A 401 4.42 4.08 -4.87
CA VAL A 401 5.09 5.24 -4.28
C VAL A 401 5.35 6.32 -5.33
N PHE A 402 5.76 5.94 -6.54
CA PHE A 402 5.92 6.92 -7.62
C PHE A 402 4.60 7.56 -8.06
N SER A 403 3.50 6.80 -8.11
CA SER A 403 2.18 7.39 -8.42
C SER A 403 1.76 8.49 -7.44
N GLN A 404 2.21 8.43 -6.19
CA GLN A 404 1.94 9.46 -5.18
C GLN A 404 2.93 10.60 -5.25
N LEU A 405 4.23 10.30 -5.43
CA LEU A 405 5.26 11.32 -5.63
C LEU A 405 4.99 12.19 -6.88
N PHE A 406 4.41 11.59 -7.92
CA PHE A 406 4.10 12.22 -9.20
C PHE A 406 2.62 12.64 -9.32
N GLN A 407 1.89 12.69 -8.21
CA GLN A 407 0.51 13.16 -8.22
C GLN A 407 0.43 14.67 -8.49
N LEU A 408 -0.35 15.04 -9.50
CA LEU A 408 -0.68 16.43 -9.82
C LEU A 408 -2.09 16.77 -9.26
N PRO A 409 -2.33 18.04 -8.87
CA PRO A 409 -1.38 19.15 -8.84
C PRO A 409 -0.35 19.04 -7.70
N ILE A 410 -0.74 18.43 -6.57
CA ILE A 410 0.09 18.34 -5.36
C ILE A 410 -0.08 16.94 -4.76
N PRO A 411 1.01 16.29 -4.31
CA PRO A 411 0.93 15.06 -3.53
C PRO A 411 0.27 15.30 -2.17
N GLU A 412 -0.34 14.26 -1.61
CA GLU A 412 -0.99 14.37 -0.30
C GLU A 412 -0.01 14.73 0.82
N HIS A 413 1.20 14.17 0.76
CA HIS A 413 2.24 14.37 1.76
C HIS A 413 3.44 15.12 1.19
N LYS A 414 4.29 15.63 2.10
CA LYS A 414 5.54 16.31 1.70
C LYS A 414 6.44 15.36 0.90
N LEU A 415 7.03 15.84 -0.19
CA LEU A 415 7.89 15.06 -1.09
C LEU A 415 8.96 14.21 -0.34
N VAL A 416 9.60 14.80 0.68
CA VAL A 416 10.63 14.13 1.50
C VAL A 416 10.14 12.84 2.17
N TYR A 417 8.84 12.71 2.44
CA TYR A 417 8.24 11.47 2.94
C TYR A 417 8.41 10.34 1.94
N TYR A 418 8.00 10.53 0.68
CA TYR A 418 8.14 9.52 -0.38
C TYR A 418 9.62 9.21 -0.67
N HIS A 419 10.51 10.20 -0.62
CA HIS A 419 11.97 9.97 -0.75
C HIS A 419 12.48 9.05 0.36
N SER A 420 12.08 9.34 1.60
CA SER A 420 12.45 8.56 2.78
C SER A 420 11.87 7.15 2.73
N LEU A 421 10.64 7.00 2.24
CA LEU A 421 9.95 5.72 2.10
C LEU A 421 10.67 4.80 1.11
N LEU A 422 11.01 5.30 -0.09
CA LEU A 422 11.79 4.54 -1.07
C LEU A 422 13.18 4.19 -0.56
N THR A 423 13.82 5.11 0.18
CA THR A 423 15.12 4.88 0.81
C THR A 423 15.04 3.78 1.87
N GLU A 424 14.03 3.81 2.74
CA GLU A 424 13.84 2.81 3.78
C GLU A 424 13.49 1.44 3.20
N SER A 425 12.60 1.39 2.20
CA SER A 425 12.28 0.16 1.48
C SER A 425 13.53 -0.47 0.83
N CYS A 426 14.41 0.37 0.25
CA CYS A 426 15.68 -0.09 -0.32
C CYS A 426 16.66 -0.63 0.75
N LYS A 427 16.68 -0.04 1.95
CA LYS A 427 17.49 -0.54 3.08
C LYS A 427 16.98 -1.87 3.62
N LEU A 428 15.65 -2.05 3.69
CA LEU A 428 15.03 -3.27 4.21
C LEU A 428 15.15 -4.45 3.24
N ALA A 429 14.98 -4.22 1.93
CA ALA A 429 15.00 -5.26 0.90
C ALA A 429 15.85 -4.88 -0.31
N PRO A 430 17.18 -4.68 -0.16
CA PRO A 430 18.05 -4.16 -1.22
C PRO A 430 18.09 -5.05 -2.46
N ALA A 431 18.07 -6.38 -2.28
CA ALA A 431 18.12 -7.34 -3.39
C ALA A 431 16.87 -7.30 -4.29
N ALA A 432 15.72 -6.83 -3.78
CA ALA A 432 14.47 -6.71 -4.54
C ALA A 432 14.25 -5.28 -5.04
N ILE A 433 14.33 -4.31 -4.12
CA ILE A 433 13.93 -2.92 -4.38
C ILE A 433 14.97 -2.16 -5.22
N ALA A 434 16.27 -2.36 -5.01
CA ALA A 434 17.28 -1.61 -5.76
C ALA A 434 17.25 -1.91 -7.28
N PRO A 435 17.16 -3.18 -7.74
CA PRO A 435 16.98 -3.47 -9.16
C PRO A 435 15.67 -2.90 -9.72
N SER A 436 14.59 -2.94 -8.93
CA SER A 436 13.27 -2.37 -9.26
C SER A 436 13.36 -0.87 -9.52
N LEU A 437 13.90 -0.11 -8.57
CA LEU A 437 14.17 1.33 -8.68
C LEU A 437 15.05 1.66 -9.89
N GLY A 438 16.09 0.87 -10.15
CA GLY A 438 16.94 1.07 -11.33
C GLY A 438 16.17 0.97 -12.65
N ARG A 439 15.12 0.13 -12.75
CA ARG A 439 14.24 0.08 -13.94
C ARG A 439 13.29 1.27 -13.99
N ALA A 440 12.71 1.66 -12.85
CA ALA A 440 11.86 2.85 -12.76
C ALA A 440 12.60 4.14 -13.15
N ILE A 441 13.83 4.35 -12.65
CA ILE A 441 14.65 5.52 -13.00
C ILE A 441 14.91 5.58 -14.52
N ARG A 442 15.24 4.44 -15.13
CA ARG A 442 15.47 4.38 -16.59
C ARG A 442 14.21 4.69 -17.37
N PHE A 443 13.05 4.21 -16.92
CA PHE A 443 11.77 4.56 -17.53
C PHE A 443 11.50 6.06 -17.41
N LEU A 444 11.64 6.64 -16.22
CA LEU A 444 11.38 8.06 -15.99
C LEU A 444 12.32 8.96 -16.80
N TYR A 445 13.62 8.65 -16.81
CA TYR A 445 14.61 9.39 -17.58
C TYR A 445 14.37 9.30 -19.10
N ARG A 446 13.97 8.13 -19.60
CA ARG A 446 13.67 7.95 -21.03
C ARG A 446 12.52 8.84 -21.50
N ASN A 447 11.56 9.13 -20.62
CA ASN A 447 10.36 9.90 -20.92
C ASN A 447 10.40 11.33 -20.32
N VAL A 448 11.56 11.82 -19.88
CA VAL A 448 11.67 13.14 -19.22
C VAL A 448 11.35 14.29 -20.18
N ASP A 449 11.46 14.06 -21.49
CA ASP A 449 11.17 15.03 -22.53
C ASP A 449 9.67 15.28 -22.73
N SER A 450 8.83 14.28 -22.44
CA SER A 450 7.35 14.35 -22.51
C SER A 450 6.66 14.49 -21.17
N MET A 451 7.43 14.46 -20.09
CA MET A 451 6.95 14.60 -18.73
C MET A 451 6.59 16.04 -18.41
N ASP A 452 5.53 16.23 -17.62
CA ASP A 452 5.18 17.53 -17.06
C ASP A 452 6.37 18.18 -16.32
N LEU A 453 6.50 19.51 -16.45
CA LEU A 453 7.65 20.25 -15.94
C LEU A 453 7.79 20.13 -14.41
N GLU A 454 6.69 20.22 -13.66
CA GLU A 454 6.72 20.07 -12.20
C GLU A 454 7.18 18.66 -11.82
N LEU A 455 6.72 17.64 -12.55
CA LEU A 455 7.14 16.25 -12.33
C LEU A 455 8.62 16.03 -12.66
N SER A 456 9.14 16.68 -13.70
CA SER A 456 10.57 16.63 -14.03
C SER A 456 11.45 17.19 -12.91
N TYR A 457 11.01 18.26 -12.23
CA TYR A 457 11.69 18.81 -11.06
C TYR A 457 11.61 17.87 -9.86
N ARG A 458 10.44 17.28 -9.60
CA ARG A 458 10.28 16.28 -8.53
C ARG A 458 11.16 15.05 -8.75
N LEU A 459 11.27 14.58 -10.00
CA LEU A 459 12.17 13.50 -10.38
C LEU A 459 13.62 13.88 -10.06
N MET A 460 14.05 15.08 -10.42
CA MET A 460 15.41 15.58 -10.20
C MET A 460 15.74 15.70 -8.70
N ASP A 461 14.81 16.24 -7.91
CA ASP A 461 14.91 16.33 -6.45
C ASP A 461 15.01 14.96 -5.80
N TRP A 462 14.11 14.05 -6.19
CA TRP A 462 14.09 12.71 -5.68
C TRP A 462 15.36 11.93 -6.05
N PHE A 463 15.77 11.99 -7.32
CA PHE A 463 16.92 11.25 -7.82
C PHE A 463 18.21 11.69 -7.10
N SER A 464 18.49 13.00 -7.04
CA SER A 464 19.67 13.53 -6.35
C SER A 464 19.67 13.24 -4.84
N HIS A 465 18.51 13.40 -4.18
CA HIS A 465 18.37 13.05 -2.76
C HIS A 465 18.54 11.55 -2.53
N HIS A 466 17.99 10.69 -3.39
CA HIS A 466 18.17 9.25 -3.32
C HIS A 466 19.65 8.86 -3.44
N LEU A 467 20.36 9.36 -4.47
CA LEU A 467 21.77 9.07 -4.67
C LEU A 467 22.64 9.53 -3.48
N SER A 468 22.33 10.66 -2.84
CA SER A 468 23.04 11.10 -1.64
C SER A 468 23.00 10.09 -0.48
N ASN A 469 21.94 9.28 -0.39
CA ASN A 469 21.78 8.23 0.61
C ASN A 469 22.51 6.93 0.25
N PHE A 470 22.95 6.77 -1.01
CA PHE A 470 23.64 5.58 -1.52
C PHE A 470 25.03 5.91 -2.09
N GLY A 471 25.68 6.94 -1.55
CA GLY A 471 27.08 7.24 -1.87
C GLY A 471 27.31 7.92 -3.22
N PHE A 472 26.27 8.52 -3.81
CA PHE A 472 26.31 9.22 -5.11
C PHE A 472 26.72 8.30 -6.28
N THR A 473 26.33 7.03 -6.22
CA THR A 473 26.65 6.05 -7.26
C THR A 473 25.48 5.81 -8.18
N TRP A 474 25.65 6.14 -9.46
CA TRP A 474 24.74 5.77 -10.54
C TRP A 474 25.53 5.32 -11.77
N LYS A 475 24.92 4.54 -12.66
CA LYS A 475 25.55 4.08 -13.90
C LYS A 475 25.47 5.17 -14.98
N TRP A 476 26.14 6.29 -14.74
CA TRP A 476 26.14 7.48 -15.61
C TRP A 476 26.54 7.18 -17.06
N THR A 477 27.35 6.15 -17.32
CA THR A 477 27.70 5.74 -18.68
C THR A 477 26.49 5.40 -19.57
N GLU A 478 25.32 5.09 -19.00
CA GLU A 478 24.09 4.84 -19.75
C GLU A 478 23.53 6.09 -20.44
N TRP A 479 23.90 7.30 -20.00
CA TRP A 479 23.35 8.57 -20.47
C TRP A 479 24.41 9.48 -21.12
N ILE A 480 25.56 8.90 -21.50
CA ILE A 480 26.75 9.67 -21.90
C ILE A 480 26.52 10.47 -23.18
N ASP A 481 25.72 9.92 -24.10
CA ASP A 481 25.38 10.55 -25.38
C ASP A 481 24.53 11.81 -25.17
N ASP A 482 23.79 11.89 -24.06
CA ASP A 482 22.93 13.04 -23.74
C ASP A 482 23.73 14.23 -23.18
N VAL A 483 25.03 14.06 -22.87
CA VAL A 483 25.92 15.13 -22.39
C VAL A 483 26.18 16.17 -23.47
N GLU A 484 26.21 15.77 -24.74
CA GLU A 484 26.49 16.68 -25.86
C GLU A 484 25.23 17.36 -26.41
N LEU A 485 24.05 17.06 -25.86
CA LEU A 485 22.80 17.71 -26.25
C LEU A 485 22.80 19.20 -25.86
N PRO A 486 22.01 20.04 -26.56
CA PRO A 486 21.83 21.44 -26.19
C PRO A 486 21.33 21.59 -24.75
N ALA A 487 21.77 22.64 -24.04
CA ALA A 487 21.38 22.87 -22.63
C ALA A 487 19.86 22.98 -22.41
N ILE A 488 19.09 23.38 -23.42
CA ILE A 488 17.63 23.46 -23.37
C ILE A 488 16.93 22.09 -23.52
N ASN A 489 17.67 21.05 -23.91
CA ASN A 489 17.09 19.71 -24.02
C ASN A 489 16.74 19.16 -22.63
N PRO A 490 15.52 18.63 -22.39
CA PRO A 490 15.09 18.14 -21.09
C PRO A 490 16.04 17.12 -20.43
N LYS A 491 16.63 16.21 -21.22
CA LYS A 491 17.59 15.21 -20.71
C LYS A 491 18.89 15.86 -20.23
N LYS A 492 19.42 16.80 -21.01
CA LYS A 492 20.62 17.55 -20.65
C LYS A 492 20.38 18.41 -19.41
N ALA A 493 19.27 19.14 -19.38
CA ALA A 493 18.86 19.95 -18.24
C ALA A 493 18.66 19.11 -16.97
N PHE A 494 18.08 17.91 -17.09
CA PHE A 494 17.97 16.96 -16.00
C PHE A 494 19.34 16.55 -15.44
N ILE A 495 20.29 16.19 -16.30
CA ILE A 495 21.65 15.84 -15.89
C ILE A 495 22.31 17.00 -15.14
N GLU A 496 22.32 18.20 -15.73
CA GLU A 496 22.95 19.38 -15.10
C GLU A 496 22.31 19.75 -13.77
N GLY A 497 20.97 19.71 -13.70
CA GLY A 497 20.22 19.98 -12.48
C GLY A 497 20.43 18.93 -11.38
N ALA A 498 20.50 17.64 -11.74
CA ALA A 498 20.81 16.57 -10.81
C ALA A 498 22.22 16.73 -10.23
N LEU A 499 23.22 17.02 -11.08
CA LEU A 499 24.59 17.27 -10.64
C LEU A 499 24.67 18.50 -9.72
N ASP A 500 23.98 19.60 -10.04
CA ASP A 500 23.94 20.78 -9.18
C ASP A 500 23.38 20.45 -7.78
N LYS A 501 22.30 19.67 -7.72
CA LYS A 501 21.70 19.25 -6.45
C LYS A 501 22.60 18.29 -5.67
N GLU A 502 23.26 17.35 -6.33
CA GLU A 502 24.24 16.47 -5.69
C GLU A 502 25.41 17.26 -5.09
N ILE A 503 25.89 18.30 -5.80
CA ILE A 503 26.95 19.19 -5.29
C ILE A 503 26.45 19.93 -4.05
N ARG A 504 25.21 20.43 -4.03
CA ARG A 504 24.62 21.08 -2.84
C ARG A 504 24.46 20.13 -1.65
N LEU A 505 24.22 18.85 -1.90
CA LEU A 505 24.16 17.79 -0.89
C LEU A 505 25.56 17.27 -0.49
N SER A 506 26.62 17.80 -1.11
CA SER A 506 28.01 17.32 -0.99
C SER A 506 28.97 18.48 -1.28
N PHE A 507 30.03 18.24 -2.05
CA PHE A 507 30.93 19.27 -2.60
C PHE A 507 31.43 18.84 -3.99
N ALA A 508 31.78 19.81 -4.83
CA ALA A 508 32.05 19.60 -6.26
C ALA A 508 33.09 18.52 -6.55
N GLN A 509 34.22 18.53 -5.83
CA GLN A 509 35.29 17.55 -6.04
C GLN A 509 34.84 16.10 -5.77
N ARG A 510 33.97 15.87 -4.78
CA ARG A 510 33.45 14.53 -4.48
C ARG A 510 32.53 14.03 -5.59
N ILE A 511 31.62 14.87 -6.06
CA ILE A 511 30.70 14.51 -7.15
C ILE A 511 31.47 14.31 -8.45
N LYS A 512 32.45 15.16 -8.77
CA LYS A 512 33.31 14.99 -9.95
C LYS A 512 34.00 13.63 -9.98
N ASN A 513 34.41 13.11 -8.82
CA ASN A 513 35.06 11.79 -8.70
C ASN A 513 34.11 10.60 -8.87
N THR A 514 32.78 10.79 -8.82
CA THR A 514 31.80 9.72 -9.09
C THR A 514 31.39 9.65 -10.56
N LEU A 515 31.85 10.60 -11.38
CA LEU A 515 31.42 10.78 -12.76
C LEU A 515 32.46 10.33 -13.80
N PRO A 516 32.03 9.76 -14.94
CA PRO A 516 32.87 9.55 -16.11
C PRO A 516 33.41 10.89 -16.68
N GLU A 517 34.53 10.83 -17.40
CA GLU A 517 35.26 12.02 -17.90
C GLU A 517 34.38 13.04 -18.67
N PRO A 518 33.45 12.65 -19.57
CA PRO A 518 32.64 13.63 -20.31
C PRO A 518 31.75 14.51 -19.42
N TYR A 519 31.29 13.98 -18.28
CA TYR A 519 30.44 14.73 -17.34
C TYR A 519 31.22 15.74 -16.52
N GLN A 520 32.53 15.54 -16.33
CA GLN A 520 33.34 16.40 -15.46
C GLN A 520 33.42 17.84 -15.98
N GLN A 521 33.23 18.02 -17.29
CA GLN A 521 33.20 19.34 -17.94
C GLN A 521 31.93 20.14 -17.58
N LEU A 522 30.86 19.46 -17.12
CA LEU A 522 29.62 20.11 -16.70
C LEU A 522 29.71 20.74 -15.31
N ILE A 523 30.71 20.34 -14.52
CA ILE A 523 31.02 20.95 -13.24
C ILE A 523 31.97 22.11 -13.50
N ALA A 524 31.40 23.32 -13.56
CA ALA A 524 32.17 24.54 -13.76
C ALA A 524 33.21 24.72 -12.62
N LYS A 525 34.39 25.25 -12.95
CA LYS A 525 35.51 25.41 -11.98
C LYS A 525 35.13 26.32 -10.82
N GLU A 526 34.21 27.25 -11.05
CA GLU A 526 33.66 28.13 -10.03
C GLU A 526 32.95 27.36 -8.92
N LYS A 527 32.34 26.20 -9.22
CA LYS A 527 31.70 25.33 -8.23
C LYS A 527 32.71 24.58 -7.35
N GLU A 528 33.98 24.53 -7.74
CA GLU A 528 35.06 23.92 -6.96
C GLU A 528 35.65 24.91 -5.94
N LYS A 529 35.31 26.20 -6.02
CA LYS A 529 35.76 27.22 -5.08
C LYS A 529 34.86 27.27 -3.86
N ASP A 530 35.44 27.12 -2.67
CA ASP A 530 34.71 27.25 -1.40
C ASP A 530 34.42 28.72 -1.03
N THR A 531 35.16 29.66 -1.61
CA THR A 531 35.01 31.10 -1.38
C THR A 531 34.74 31.83 -2.68
N PRO A 532 33.82 32.81 -2.70
CA PRO A 532 33.61 33.64 -3.88
C PRO A 532 34.87 34.44 -4.19
N ASP A 533 35.12 34.69 -5.47
CA ASP A 533 36.21 35.58 -5.88
C ASP A 533 35.91 36.99 -5.36
N PHE A 534 36.72 37.50 -4.44
CA PHE A 534 36.56 38.86 -3.95
C PHE A 534 37.04 39.82 -5.03
N LYS A 535 36.13 40.69 -5.48
CA LYS A 535 36.35 41.61 -6.60
C LYS A 535 37.62 42.47 -6.46
N TYR A 536 38.08 42.70 -5.23
CA TYR A 536 39.19 43.61 -4.91
C TYR A 536 40.40 42.90 -4.27
N ASP A 537 40.54 41.56 -4.41
CA ASP A 537 41.68 40.82 -3.81
C ASP A 537 43.05 41.23 -4.38
N ASN A 538 43.06 41.90 -5.54
CA ASN A 538 44.27 42.37 -6.23
C ASN A 538 44.41 43.91 -6.25
N ASP A 539 43.55 44.63 -5.52
CA ASP A 539 43.68 46.08 -5.25
C ASP A 539 44.42 46.30 -3.92
#